data_AF-A0A2T3MZK5-F1
#
_entry.id   AF-A0A2T3MZK5-F1
#
_cell.length_a   1.000
_cell.length_b   1.000
_cell.length_c   1.000
_cell.angle_alpha   90.00
_cell.angle_beta   90.00
_cell.angle_gamma   90.00
#
_symmetry.space_group_name_H-M   'P 1'
#
loop_
_entity.id
_entity.type
_entity.pdbx_description
1 polymer ?
#
loop_
_entity_poly.entity_id
_entity_poly.type
_entity_poly.pdbx_seq_one_letter_code
_entity_poly.pdbx_strand_id
1 'polypeptide(L)'
;MYSTSGKPVSFKGPNCSKALDRHVSYKGELMCLYRDNLSFYSGRSNWKVDLPATPIMGTGVINNNLAGSTSVAFIGADDYKLYTSNTYDKWHEAETTLHRRSDFSGILDTHPINRNYTAVGVYEYVNVFNKGVDVYYFGPDGLISNGTLANSPEFNYGFETNVFGQGNDVFITAQNSSERELQTYKLSRRELTGLEKEDNPYSRYALVDLMFGYGIAQTSWEVNQKISIDSKTRARASFDMNDSLLHNYYAQGRVGNTQATVHYLTSEAKNSDSDLVSKGTEALNAVVDFNGMFGGATTLRLELEKMASGGVVTYSDDMTEIPVQEAFETEYNSLALYLMLEQGLYFGLHSSNYLAPSAVGFETKSGSYAGSAFDRDFDIDRYLLVVGYDEASYGSRYETSYNRFYINGEVGVGLNKLNVSRGAFEEAVGREEGKIQGKYALALTSTLELGYTLQHRSTTLRGLGYSLQAGYRARGDWTFQSKPSSSDKDGYYLVYDRADLWHGPFIQFNAIF
;
A
#
# COMPACT_ATOMS: atom_id res chain seq x y z
N MET A 1 26.71 -9.47 -18.00
CA MET A 1 26.77 -8.83 -19.33
C MET A 1 27.58 -9.71 -20.26
N TYR A 2 27.24 -9.85 -21.55
CA TYR A 2 28.02 -10.63 -22.51
C TYR A 2 28.75 -9.70 -23.48
N SER A 3 30.01 -10.00 -23.82
CA SER A 3 30.75 -9.28 -24.84
C SER A 3 30.20 -9.57 -26.24
N THR A 4 30.66 -8.82 -27.25
CA THR A 4 30.47 -9.12 -28.68
C THR A 4 30.99 -10.50 -29.10
N SER A 5 31.73 -11.20 -28.23
CA SER A 5 32.17 -12.58 -28.40
C SER A 5 31.35 -13.59 -27.58
N GLY A 6 30.19 -13.20 -27.05
CA GLY A 6 29.31 -14.08 -26.25
C GLY A 6 29.89 -14.51 -24.89
N LYS A 7 30.94 -13.84 -24.38
CA LYS A 7 31.55 -14.18 -23.08
C LYS A 7 31.00 -13.28 -21.97
N PRO A 8 30.63 -13.83 -20.80
CA PRO A 8 30.18 -13.01 -19.69
C PRO A 8 31.32 -12.10 -19.21
N VAL A 9 31.17 -10.79 -19.42
CA VAL A 9 32.03 -9.76 -18.88
C VAL A 9 31.57 -9.46 -17.45
N SER A 10 32.43 -9.79 -16.49
CA SER A 10 32.34 -9.33 -15.11
C SER A 10 32.92 -7.92 -15.05
N PHE A 11 32.07 -6.91 -14.91
CA PHE A 11 32.50 -5.55 -14.62
C PHE A 11 32.72 -5.44 -13.11
N LYS A 12 33.98 -5.47 -12.65
CA LYS A 12 34.36 -4.95 -11.32
C LYS A 12 34.43 -3.42 -11.41
N GLY A 13 33.29 -2.80 -11.67
CA GLY A 13 33.14 -1.34 -11.80
C GLY A 13 32.65 -0.70 -10.49
N PRO A 14 32.69 0.64 -10.41
CA PRO A 14 32.08 1.38 -9.31
C PRO A 14 30.58 1.07 -9.19
N ASN A 15 30.09 1.12 -7.95
CA ASN A 15 28.77 0.65 -7.62
C ASN A 15 27.69 1.66 -8.04
N CYS A 16 27.08 1.44 -9.21
CA CYS A 16 25.91 2.20 -9.66
C CYS A 16 24.59 1.74 -9.00
N SER A 17 24.64 1.16 -7.79
CA SER A 17 23.44 0.71 -7.07
C SER A 17 22.47 1.82 -6.70
N LYS A 18 22.92 3.08 -6.72
CA LYS A 18 22.10 4.26 -6.42
C LYS A 18 21.73 5.06 -7.67
N ALA A 19 22.11 4.60 -8.86
CA ALA A 19 21.75 5.26 -10.10
C ALA A 19 20.26 5.06 -10.38
N LEU A 20 19.61 6.11 -10.87
CA LEU A 20 18.24 6.09 -11.38
C LEU A 20 18.14 5.17 -12.59
N ASP A 21 19.15 5.22 -13.47
CA ASP A 21 19.29 4.30 -14.59
C ASP A 21 20.77 4.09 -14.96
N ARG A 22 21.05 3.00 -15.68
CA ARG A 22 22.38 2.56 -16.07
C ARG A 22 22.39 2.01 -17.49
N HIS A 23 23.37 2.45 -18.27
CA HIS A 23 23.54 2.01 -19.65
C HIS A 23 25.01 1.84 -20.01
N VAL A 24 25.30 1.08 -21.08
CA VAL A 24 26.63 1.05 -21.70
C VAL A 24 26.62 1.93 -22.95
N SER A 25 27.52 2.91 -23.02
CA SER A 25 27.67 3.76 -24.21
C SER A 25 28.28 2.95 -25.37
N TYR A 26 28.18 3.48 -26.59
CA TYR A 26 28.82 2.86 -27.77
C TYR A 26 30.36 2.76 -27.66
N LYS A 27 30.97 3.54 -26.76
CA LYS A 27 32.41 3.49 -26.46
C LYS A 27 32.77 2.43 -25.40
N GLY A 28 31.77 1.70 -24.87
CA GLY A 28 31.95 0.73 -23.80
C GLY A 28 32.08 1.35 -22.41
N GLU A 29 31.66 2.60 -22.23
CA GLU A 29 31.65 3.27 -20.92
C GLU A 29 30.34 2.93 -20.19
N LEU A 30 30.43 2.60 -18.90
CA LEU A 30 29.25 2.46 -18.06
C LEU A 30 28.75 3.85 -17.67
N MET A 31 27.55 4.20 -18.14
CA MET A 31 26.83 5.42 -17.81
C MET A 31 25.89 5.16 -16.64
N CYS A 32 25.90 6.05 -15.66
CA CYS A 32 25.05 5.96 -14.48
C CYS A 32 24.45 7.32 -14.19
N LEU A 33 23.12 7.42 -14.31
CA LEU A 33 22.36 8.63 -14.02
C LEU A 33 22.06 8.70 -12.53
N TYR A 34 22.60 9.70 -11.83
CA TYR A 34 22.31 9.97 -10.43
C TYR A 34 21.40 11.18 -10.28
N ARG A 35 21.08 11.58 -9.03
CA ARG A 35 20.20 12.72 -8.76
C ARG A 35 20.83 14.08 -9.07
N ASP A 36 22.14 14.14 -9.14
CA ASP A 36 22.92 15.37 -9.24
C ASP A 36 23.83 15.38 -10.48
N ASN A 37 24.15 14.21 -11.03
CA ASN A 37 25.07 14.10 -12.16
C ASN A 37 24.78 12.86 -13.02
N LEU A 38 25.28 12.90 -14.25
CA LEU A 38 25.48 11.74 -15.11
C LEU A 38 26.96 11.36 -15.06
N SER A 39 27.27 10.21 -14.46
CA SER A 39 28.65 9.70 -14.36
C SER A 39 28.96 8.70 -15.46
N PHE A 40 30.18 8.77 -15.97
CA PHE A 40 30.73 7.87 -16.98
C PHE A 40 31.94 7.15 -16.39
N TYR A 41 31.93 5.83 -16.50
CA TYR A 41 32.98 4.97 -15.98
C TYR A 41 33.59 4.14 -17.10
N SER A 42 34.86 4.41 -17.40
CA SER A 42 35.69 3.60 -18.27
C SER A 42 36.79 2.96 -17.44
N GLY A 43 37.32 1.80 -17.86
CA GLY A 43 38.42 1.15 -17.14
C GLY A 43 39.71 2.00 -17.01
N ARG A 44 39.78 3.18 -17.65
CA ARG A 44 40.93 4.09 -17.64
C ARG A 44 40.61 5.52 -17.20
N SER A 45 39.35 5.93 -17.17
CA SER A 45 38.94 7.30 -16.88
C SER A 45 37.49 7.36 -16.41
N ASN A 46 37.24 8.22 -15.42
CA ASN A 46 35.89 8.54 -14.97
C ASN A 46 35.67 10.04 -15.14
N TRP A 47 34.49 10.41 -15.62
CA TRP A 47 34.08 11.81 -15.75
C TRP A 47 32.60 11.94 -15.46
N LYS A 48 32.14 13.16 -15.16
CA LYS A 48 30.75 13.44 -14.83
C LYS A 48 30.27 14.71 -15.50
N VAL A 49 28.97 14.78 -15.70
CA VAL A 49 28.22 15.95 -16.16
C VAL A 49 27.21 16.29 -15.08
N ASP A 50 27.23 17.52 -14.60
CA ASP A 50 26.22 17.96 -13.63
C ASP A 50 24.87 18.16 -14.36
N LEU A 51 23.77 17.76 -13.73
CA LEU A 51 22.44 17.87 -14.33
C LEU A 51 21.89 19.30 -14.20
N PRO A 52 21.09 19.78 -15.16
CA PRO A 52 20.49 21.12 -15.10
C PRO A 52 19.46 21.26 -13.97
N ALA A 53 18.86 20.14 -13.54
CA ALA A 53 17.91 20.07 -12.43
C ALA A 53 18.04 18.71 -11.74
N THR A 54 17.55 18.62 -10.50
CA THR A 54 17.49 17.35 -9.76
C THR A 54 16.36 16.50 -10.34
N PRO A 55 16.61 15.27 -10.84
CA PRO A 55 15.55 14.38 -11.31
C PRO A 55 14.61 13.94 -10.18
N ILE A 56 13.32 13.82 -10.50
CA ILE A 56 12.36 13.09 -9.69
C ILE A 56 12.78 11.61 -9.64
N MET A 57 12.64 11.00 -8.46
CA MET A 57 12.89 9.57 -8.32
C MET A 57 11.93 8.76 -9.19
N GLY A 58 12.45 7.89 -10.05
CA GLY A 58 11.66 7.04 -10.95
C GLY A 58 11.58 7.53 -12.40
N THR A 59 12.02 8.76 -12.71
CA THR A 59 11.86 9.35 -14.05
C THR A 59 13.14 9.40 -14.88
N GLY A 60 14.32 9.06 -14.33
CA GLY A 60 15.57 9.15 -15.09
C GLY A 60 15.78 7.94 -16.00
N VAL A 61 16.05 8.17 -17.30
CA VAL A 61 16.26 7.11 -18.30
C VAL A 61 17.43 7.42 -19.23
N ILE A 62 18.12 6.37 -19.67
CA ILE A 62 19.20 6.38 -20.65
C ILE A 62 18.89 5.32 -21.70
N ASN A 63 18.87 5.70 -22.98
CA ASN A 63 18.63 4.76 -24.07
C ASN A 63 19.57 5.01 -25.24
N ASN A 64 19.78 4.01 -26.08
CA ASN A 64 20.63 4.10 -27.26
C ASN A 64 19.96 3.55 -28.51
N ASN A 65 20.36 4.07 -29.66
CA ASN A 65 20.04 3.44 -30.93
C ASN A 65 21.14 2.46 -31.35
N LEU A 66 20.85 1.68 -32.39
CA LEU A 66 21.80 0.69 -32.95
C LEU A 66 23.06 1.33 -33.55
N ALA A 67 22.98 2.61 -33.93
CA ALA A 67 24.13 3.38 -34.42
C ALA A 67 25.02 3.93 -33.29
N GLY A 68 24.67 3.68 -32.02
CA GLY A 68 25.43 4.11 -30.86
C GLY A 68 25.21 5.57 -30.45
N SER A 69 24.18 6.25 -30.97
CA SER A 69 23.71 7.50 -30.36
C SER A 69 23.01 7.16 -29.05
N THR A 70 23.19 7.98 -28.02
CA THR A 70 22.62 7.74 -26.69
C THR A 70 21.92 9.00 -26.23
N SER A 71 20.67 8.88 -25.79
CA SER A 71 19.91 9.96 -25.16
C SER A 71 19.77 9.69 -23.66
N VAL A 72 19.67 10.79 -22.91
CA VAL A 72 19.28 10.79 -21.51
C VAL A 72 18.06 11.68 -21.38
N ALA A 73 17.08 11.27 -20.58
CA ALA A 73 15.92 12.08 -20.26
C ALA A 73 15.53 11.93 -18.78
N PHE A 74 14.95 12.97 -18.20
CA PHE A 74 14.40 12.94 -16.84
C PHE A 74 13.41 14.09 -16.61
N ILE A 75 12.58 13.99 -15.55
CA ILE A 75 11.68 15.06 -15.10
C ILE A 75 12.31 15.79 -13.90
N GLY A 76 12.37 17.12 -13.95
CA GLY A 76 12.89 17.96 -12.86
C GLY A 76 11.99 17.97 -11.62
N ALA A 77 12.59 17.91 -10.43
CA ALA A 77 11.85 17.80 -9.17
C ALA A 77 11.16 19.08 -8.71
N ASP A 78 11.70 20.24 -9.09
CA ASP A 78 11.22 21.54 -8.65
C ASP A 78 10.24 22.19 -9.64
N ASP A 79 10.37 21.87 -10.93
CA ASP A 79 9.64 22.53 -12.02
C ASP A 79 8.79 21.57 -12.88
N TYR A 80 8.92 20.26 -12.67
CA TYR A 80 8.25 19.22 -13.46
C TYR A 80 8.53 19.29 -14.97
N LYS A 81 9.59 19.99 -15.40
CA LYS A 81 9.96 20.06 -16.81
C LYS A 81 10.64 18.76 -17.25
N LEU A 82 10.45 18.42 -18.51
CA LEU A 82 11.20 17.37 -19.17
C LEU A 82 12.56 17.91 -19.59
N TYR A 83 13.62 17.25 -19.18
CA TYR A 83 14.99 17.52 -19.62
C TYR A 83 15.50 16.37 -20.48
N THR A 84 16.18 16.67 -21.60
CA THR A 84 16.82 15.65 -22.42
C THR A 84 18.12 16.12 -23.07
N SER A 85 19.03 15.18 -23.35
CA SER A 85 20.26 15.44 -24.08
C SER A 85 20.81 14.20 -24.79
N ASN A 86 21.41 14.40 -25.97
CA ASN A 86 22.19 13.39 -26.70
C ASN A 86 23.69 13.58 -26.61
N THR A 87 24.12 14.79 -26.25
CA THR A 87 25.53 15.22 -26.28
C THR A 87 26.07 15.52 -24.89
N TYR A 88 25.19 15.67 -23.90
CA TYR A 88 25.43 15.91 -22.47
C TYR A 88 26.00 17.29 -22.13
N ASP A 89 26.53 18.02 -23.09
CA ASP A 89 26.98 19.41 -22.96
C ASP A 89 25.86 20.44 -23.15
N LYS A 90 24.80 20.06 -23.86
CA LYS A 90 23.61 20.87 -24.09
C LYS A 90 22.37 20.11 -23.65
N TRP A 91 21.63 20.66 -22.70
CA TRP A 91 20.35 20.14 -22.25
C TRP A 91 19.22 20.91 -22.91
N HIS A 92 18.22 20.18 -23.37
CA HIS A 92 16.97 20.74 -23.87
C HIS A 92 15.89 20.53 -22.82
N GLU A 93 14.99 21.50 -22.69
CA GLU A 93 13.84 21.43 -21.79
C GLU A 93 12.52 21.56 -22.54
N ALA A 94 11.47 21.00 -21.96
CA ALA A 94 10.09 21.19 -22.39
C ALA A 94 9.14 21.23 -21.18
N GLU A 95 8.11 22.08 -21.25
CA GLU A 95 7.03 22.11 -20.27
C GLU A 95 6.20 20.83 -20.36
N THR A 96 5.89 20.23 -19.21
CA THR A 96 4.96 19.09 -19.10
C THR A 96 3.70 19.50 -18.36
N THR A 97 2.68 18.64 -18.32
CA THR A 97 1.53 18.82 -17.42
C THR A 97 1.68 18.09 -16.08
N LEU A 98 2.83 17.48 -15.84
CA LEU A 98 3.12 16.78 -14.59
C LEU A 98 3.15 17.75 -13.41
N HIS A 99 2.79 17.23 -12.24
CA HIS A 99 2.81 17.96 -10.98
C HIS A 99 3.05 17.02 -9.82
N ARG A 100 3.13 17.54 -8.59
CA ARG A 100 3.35 16.80 -7.34
C ARG A 100 2.41 15.62 -7.02
N ARG A 101 1.40 15.35 -7.85
CA ARG A 101 0.46 14.23 -7.70
C ARG A 101 0.37 13.33 -8.93
N SER A 102 1.17 13.64 -9.95
CA SER A 102 1.36 12.77 -11.10
C SER A 102 2.15 11.54 -10.67
N ASP A 103 2.00 10.44 -11.41
CA ASP A 103 2.87 9.30 -11.22
C ASP A 103 4.23 9.57 -11.84
N PHE A 104 5.27 8.90 -11.33
CA PHE A 104 6.64 9.10 -11.76
C PHE A 104 7.40 7.80 -12.03
N SER A 105 6.87 6.65 -11.62
CA SER A 105 7.49 5.36 -11.92
C SER A 105 7.07 4.85 -13.30
N GLY A 106 8.05 4.55 -14.17
CA GLY A 106 7.79 3.92 -15.47
C GLY A 106 7.01 4.81 -16.45
N ILE A 107 7.04 6.13 -16.25
CA ILE A 107 6.28 7.08 -17.06
C ILE A 107 7.07 7.66 -18.24
N LEU A 108 8.38 7.44 -18.28
CA LEU A 108 9.29 8.12 -19.22
C LEU A 108 10.14 7.09 -19.94
N ASP A 109 10.28 7.25 -21.26
CA ASP A 109 11.38 6.65 -22.02
C ASP A 109 11.81 7.58 -23.16
N THR A 110 13.04 7.38 -23.66
CA THR A 110 13.68 8.21 -24.66
C THR A 110 14.27 7.35 -25.77
N HIS A 111 14.32 7.87 -26.99
CA HIS A 111 15.02 7.23 -28.10
C HIS A 111 15.79 8.26 -28.93
N PRO A 112 17.12 8.12 -29.07
CA PRO A 112 17.89 8.98 -29.96
C PRO A 112 17.73 8.48 -31.41
N ILE A 113 16.99 9.21 -32.24
CA ILE A 113 16.88 8.88 -33.67
C ILE A 113 18.26 8.95 -34.33
N ASN A 114 19.05 9.97 -33.94
CA ASN A 114 20.47 10.10 -34.24
C ASN A 114 21.09 11.09 -33.23
N ARG A 115 22.33 11.52 -33.45
CA ARG A 115 23.03 12.45 -32.54
C ARG A 115 22.31 13.78 -32.30
N ASN A 116 21.48 14.22 -33.24
CA ASN A 116 20.87 15.54 -33.24
C ASN A 116 19.37 15.54 -32.95
N TYR A 117 18.73 14.37 -32.95
CA TYR A 117 17.27 14.26 -32.85
C TYR A 117 16.88 13.16 -31.87
N THR A 118 15.89 13.45 -31.03
CA THR A 118 15.42 12.56 -29.97
C THR A 118 13.92 12.60 -29.87
N ALA A 119 13.32 11.44 -29.72
CA ALA A 119 11.92 11.32 -29.30
C ALA A 119 11.88 10.92 -27.83
N VAL A 120 10.96 11.50 -27.08
CA VAL A 120 10.72 11.16 -25.68
C VAL A 120 9.22 10.93 -25.52
N GLY A 121 8.84 9.81 -24.92
CA GLY A 121 7.45 9.49 -24.59
C GLY A 121 7.26 9.67 -23.09
N VAL A 122 6.20 10.37 -22.71
CA VAL A 122 5.88 10.71 -21.31
C VAL A 122 4.42 10.36 -21.03
N TYR A 123 4.17 9.55 -20.01
CA TYR A 123 2.84 9.43 -19.42
C TYR A 123 2.58 10.61 -18.48
N GLU A 124 1.60 11.43 -18.82
CA GLU A 124 1.20 12.59 -18.05
C GLU A 124 -0.14 12.33 -17.37
N TYR A 125 -0.10 12.02 -16.07
CA TYR A 125 -1.30 11.97 -15.23
C TYR A 125 -1.56 13.34 -14.58
N VAL A 126 -2.60 14.03 -15.02
CA VAL A 126 -3.05 15.31 -14.42
C VAL A 126 -4.20 15.06 -13.44
N ASN A 127 -5.21 14.31 -13.89
CA ASN A 127 -6.32 13.85 -13.07
C ASN A 127 -7.02 12.66 -13.74
N VAL A 128 -8.07 12.15 -13.11
CA VAL A 128 -8.84 11.00 -13.61
C VAL A 128 -9.43 11.20 -15.03
N PHE A 129 -9.67 12.43 -15.47
CA PHE A 129 -10.21 12.77 -16.80
C PHE A 129 -9.16 13.22 -17.82
N ASN A 130 -7.91 13.43 -17.37
CA ASN A 130 -6.82 13.90 -18.20
C ASN A 130 -5.56 13.14 -17.82
N LYS A 131 -5.38 12.02 -18.50
CA LYS A 131 -4.29 11.07 -18.34
C LYS A 131 -4.00 10.42 -19.68
N GLY A 132 -2.73 10.26 -20.01
CA GLY A 132 -2.36 9.82 -21.35
C GLY A 132 -0.88 9.91 -21.67
N VAL A 133 -0.54 9.55 -22.91
CA VAL A 133 0.85 9.56 -23.41
C VAL A 133 1.04 10.77 -24.32
N ASP A 134 1.97 11.63 -23.92
CA ASP A 134 2.49 12.74 -24.70
C ASP A 134 3.87 12.38 -25.29
N VAL A 135 4.18 12.98 -26.43
CA VAL A 135 5.44 12.78 -27.14
C VAL A 135 6.11 14.11 -27.36
N TYR A 136 7.40 14.15 -27.09
CA TYR A 136 8.25 15.31 -27.28
C TYR A 136 9.34 14.97 -28.29
N TYR A 137 9.42 15.76 -29.35
CA TYR A 137 10.41 15.59 -30.40
C TYR A 137 11.40 16.75 -30.40
N PHE A 138 12.66 16.45 -30.14
CA PHE A 138 13.74 17.43 -30.01
C PHE A 138 14.68 17.38 -31.21
N GLY A 139 15.20 18.55 -31.57
CA GLY A 139 16.26 18.75 -32.55
C GLY A 139 17.48 19.47 -31.96
N PRO A 140 18.42 19.91 -32.81
CA PRO A 140 19.65 20.58 -32.38
C PRO A 140 19.42 21.84 -31.53
N ASP A 141 18.33 22.55 -31.80
CA ASP A 141 18.04 23.87 -31.24
C ASP A 141 17.00 23.84 -30.11
N GLY A 142 16.45 22.66 -29.78
CA GLY A 142 15.43 22.53 -28.74
C GLY A 142 14.24 21.66 -29.17
N LEU A 143 13.12 21.85 -28.47
CA LEU A 143 11.86 21.21 -28.80
C LEU A 143 11.40 21.65 -30.20
N ILE A 144 11.16 20.70 -31.09
CA ILE A 144 10.59 20.95 -32.42
C ILE A 144 9.08 20.93 -32.32
N SER A 145 8.55 19.93 -31.64
CA SER A 145 7.11 19.66 -31.57
C SER A 145 6.82 18.76 -30.37
N ASN A 146 5.63 18.89 -29.82
CA ASN A 146 5.06 17.96 -28.86
C ASN A 146 3.59 17.73 -29.14
N GLY A 147 3.06 16.60 -28.71
CA GLY A 147 1.65 16.31 -28.88
C GLY A 147 1.20 15.05 -28.18
N THR A 148 -0.12 14.88 -28.17
CA THR A 148 -0.79 13.83 -27.42
C THR A 148 -1.08 12.65 -28.34
N LEU A 149 -0.57 11.46 -28.00
CA LEU A 149 -0.87 10.24 -28.75
C LEU A 149 -2.16 9.58 -28.31
N ALA A 150 -2.41 9.62 -27.01
CA ALA A 150 -3.59 9.07 -26.41
C ALA A 150 -3.90 9.86 -25.15
N ASN A 151 -5.14 10.30 -25.03
CA ASN A 151 -5.71 10.87 -23.82
C ASN A 151 -7.10 10.28 -23.66
N SER A 152 -7.42 9.77 -22.48
CA SER A 152 -8.76 9.23 -22.27
C SER A 152 -9.28 9.50 -20.87
N PRO A 153 -10.52 9.99 -20.76
CA PRO A 153 -11.22 10.01 -19.50
C PRO A 153 -11.59 8.58 -19.06
N GLU A 154 -11.86 7.68 -19.98
CA GLU A 154 -12.41 6.34 -19.68
C GLU A 154 -11.32 5.35 -19.28
N PHE A 155 -10.23 5.30 -20.03
CA PHE A 155 -9.18 4.29 -19.89
C PHE A 155 -7.87 4.91 -19.44
N ASN A 156 -7.06 4.14 -18.74
CA ASN A 156 -5.76 4.56 -18.23
C ASN A 156 -4.62 4.00 -19.08
N TYR A 157 -4.23 4.80 -20.09
CA TYR A 157 -3.11 4.54 -21.00
C TYR A 157 -1.85 5.27 -20.54
N GLY A 158 -0.73 4.57 -20.42
CA GLY A 158 0.58 5.22 -20.37
C GLY A 158 1.63 4.65 -19.43
N PHE A 159 1.25 3.76 -18.53
CA PHE A 159 2.25 3.09 -17.69
C PHE A 159 3.23 2.27 -18.54
N GLU A 160 4.46 2.14 -18.03
CA GLU A 160 5.55 1.40 -18.69
C GLU A 160 5.80 1.90 -20.12
N THR A 161 5.85 3.23 -20.29
CA THR A 161 6.13 3.84 -21.59
C THR A 161 7.51 3.39 -22.10
N ASN A 162 7.57 2.99 -23.37
CA ASN A 162 8.81 2.63 -24.05
C ASN A 162 8.86 3.30 -25.43
N VAL A 163 10.04 3.77 -25.84
CA VAL A 163 10.30 4.42 -27.12
C VAL A 163 11.45 3.72 -27.83
N PHE A 164 11.21 3.24 -29.06
CA PHE A 164 12.26 2.63 -29.87
C PHE A 164 12.09 2.92 -31.36
N GLY A 165 13.18 2.89 -32.11
CA GLY A 165 13.18 3.13 -33.56
C GLY A 165 13.25 1.83 -34.36
N GLN A 166 12.53 1.78 -35.48
CA GLN A 166 12.70 0.75 -36.51
C GLN A 166 12.63 1.40 -37.91
N GLY A 167 13.76 1.38 -38.62
CA GLY A 167 13.88 2.06 -39.90
C GLY A 167 13.79 3.59 -39.74
N ASN A 168 12.83 4.22 -40.42
CA ASN A 168 12.58 5.67 -40.34
C ASN A 168 11.46 6.04 -39.35
N ASP A 169 10.91 5.04 -38.66
CA ASP A 169 9.75 5.18 -37.80
C ASP A 169 10.17 5.04 -36.34
N VAL A 170 9.50 5.79 -35.47
CA VAL A 170 9.58 5.68 -34.01
C VAL A 170 8.32 4.99 -33.53
N PHE A 171 8.50 4.01 -32.67
CA PHE A 171 7.45 3.25 -32.02
C PHE A 171 7.40 3.67 -30.55
N ILE A 172 6.19 3.88 -30.06
CA ILE A 172 5.93 4.21 -28.67
C ILE A 172 4.92 3.20 -28.17
N THR A 173 5.28 2.49 -27.11
CA THR A 173 4.40 1.51 -26.49
C THR A 173 4.08 1.93 -25.07
N ALA A 174 2.86 1.67 -24.64
CA ALA A 174 2.43 1.92 -23.28
C ALA A 174 1.34 0.93 -22.87
N GLN A 175 1.28 0.61 -21.58
CA GLN A 175 0.28 -0.27 -21.03
C GLN A 175 -1.06 0.47 -20.88
N ASN A 176 -2.14 -0.13 -21.38
CA ASN A 176 -3.50 0.16 -20.96
C ASN A 176 -3.81 -0.65 -19.71
N SER A 177 -3.71 -0.03 -18.55
CA SER A 177 -3.95 -0.70 -17.26
C SER A 177 -5.43 -1.03 -17.00
N SER A 178 -6.36 -0.40 -17.73
CA SER A 178 -7.79 -0.70 -17.67
C SER A 178 -8.12 -2.02 -18.37
N GLU A 179 -7.49 -2.28 -19.52
CA GLU A 179 -7.74 -3.48 -20.35
C GLU A 179 -6.65 -4.57 -20.22
N ARG A 180 -5.52 -4.26 -19.57
CA ARG A 180 -4.32 -5.10 -19.47
C ARG A 180 -3.67 -5.42 -20.83
N GLU A 181 -3.73 -4.48 -21.76
CA GLU A 181 -3.17 -4.62 -23.10
C GLU A 181 -2.00 -3.64 -23.34
N LEU A 182 -1.05 -4.03 -24.17
CA LEU A 182 0.01 -3.15 -24.63
C LEU A 182 -0.44 -2.41 -25.89
N GLN A 183 -0.53 -1.09 -25.81
CA GLN A 183 -0.82 -0.24 -26.96
C GLN A 183 0.49 0.13 -27.65
N THR A 184 0.46 0.17 -28.99
CA THR A 184 1.64 0.51 -29.82
C THR A 184 1.27 1.57 -30.84
N TYR A 185 1.97 2.70 -30.78
CA TYR A 185 1.84 3.82 -31.70
C TYR A 185 3.06 3.86 -32.60
N LYS A 186 2.82 3.98 -33.91
CA LYS A 186 3.87 4.12 -34.91
C LYS A 186 3.84 5.53 -35.46
N LEU A 187 4.97 6.23 -35.37
CA LEU A 187 5.14 7.60 -35.85
C LEU A 187 6.29 7.67 -36.85
N SER A 188 5.98 8.10 -38.07
CA SER A 188 6.99 8.51 -39.04
C SER A 188 7.63 9.83 -38.64
N ARG A 189 8.78 10.13 -39.24
CA ARG A 189 9.48 11.41 -39.01
C ARG A 189 8.65 12.65 -39.34
N ARG A 190 7.74 12.55 -40.31
CA ARG A 190 6.82 13.64 -40.69
C ARG A 190 5.75 13.86 -39.62
N GLU A 191 5.20 12.78 -39.08
CA GLU A 191 4.22 12.85 -37.99
C GLU A 191 4.84 13.44 -36.73
N LEU A 192 6.09 13.05 -36.41
CA LEU A 192 6.83 13.64 -35.28
C LEU A 192 6.95 15.16 -35.39
N THR A 193 7.22 15.72 -36.57
CA THR A 193 7.33 17.18 -36.75
C THR A 193 5.99 17.92 -36.73
N GLY A 194 4.87 17.21 -36.86
CA GLY A 194 3.53 17.77 -36.91
C GLY A 194 2.66 17.34 -35.72
N LEU A 195 3.28 17.00 -34.59
CA LEU A 195 2.57 16.69 -33.36
C LEU A 195 1.84 17.94 -32.86
N GLU A 196 0.59 17.75 -32.40
CA GLU A 196 -0.23 18.78 -31.79
C GLU A 196 -0.69 18.29 -30.41
N LYS A 197 -0.66 19.18 -29.42
CA LYS A 197 -1.15 18.87 -28.07
C LYS A 197 -2.67 18.99 -28.04
N GLU A 198 -3.34 18.00 -27.49
CA GLU A 198 -4.79 18.01 -27.36
C GLU A 198 -5.21 18.92 -26.19
N ASP A 199 -6.12 19.85 -26.44
CA ASP A 199 -6.71 20.68 -25.39
C ASP A 199 -7.77 19.86 -24.62
N ASN A 200 -7.43 19.46 -23.39
CA ASN A 200 -8.39 18.81 -22.50
C ASN A 200 -9.02 19.84 -21.53
N PRO A 201 -10.36 19.95 -21.45
CA PRO A 201 -11.04 20.88 -20.54
C PRO A 201 -10.75 20.59 -19.05
N TYR A 202 -10.25 19.40 -18.72
CA TYR A 202 -9.78 18.97 -17.40
C TYR A 202 -8.26 19.12 -17.27
N SER A 203 -7.69 20.24 -17.72
CA SER A 203 -6.24 20.52 -17.66
C SER A 203 -5.70 20.86 -16.26
N ARG A 204 -6.55 20.85 -15.22
CA ARG A 204 -6.16 21.16 -13.84
C ARG A 204 -6.38 19.97 -12.93
N TYR A 205 -5.49 19.77 -11.96
CA TYR A 205 -5.71 18.78 -10.92
C TYR A 205 -6.94 19.13 -10.05
N ALA A 206 -7.68 18.11 -9.59
CA ALA A 206 -8.85 18.31 -8.76
C ALA A 206 -8.48 18.93 -7.39
N LEU A 207 -9.14 20.04 -7.03
CA LEU A 207 -8.93 20.72 -5.75
C LEU A 207 -9.83 20.19 -4.64
N VAL A 208 -11.05 19.76 -5.01
CA VAL A 208 -12.06 19.24 -4.10
C VAL A 208 -12.65 17.98 -4.70
N ASP A 209 -12.87 16.97 -3.87
CA ASP A 209 -13.49 15.68 -4.19
C ASP A 209 -14.22 15.23 -2.92
N LEU A 210 -15.50 14.91 -3.03
CA LEU A 210 -16.32 14.46 -1.91
C LEU A 210 -16.96 13.11 -2.24
N MET A 211 -16.99 12.22 -1.26
CA MET A 211 -17.68 10.94 -1.39
C MET A 211 -18.43 10.61 -0.11
N PHE A 212 -19.69 10.20 -0.25
CA PHE A 212 -20.54 9.78 0.87
C PHE A 212 -21.13 8.43 0.57
N GLY A 213 -21.19 7.56 1.57
CA GLY A 213 -21.64 6.20 1.34
C GLY A 213 -22.36 5.59 2.52
N TYR A 214 -23.07 4.53 2.20
CA TYR A 214 -23.75 3.67 3.15
C TYR A 214 -23.54 2.22 2.72
N GLY A 215 -23.24 1.35 3.68
CA GLY A 215 -23.09 -0.06 3.45
C GLY A 215 -23.66 -0.89 4.58
N ILE A 216 -23.80 -2.18 4.29
CA ILE A 216 -24.13 -3.19 5.29
C ILE A 216 -23.09 -4.30 5.20
N ALA A 217 -22.71 -4.84 6.36
CA ALA A 217 -21.81 -5.97 6.45
C ALA A 217 -22.36 -6.99 7.44
N GLN A 218 -22.24 -8.26 7.11
CA GLN A 218 -22.41 -9.35 8.07
C GLN A 218 -21.02 -9.79 8.48
N THR A 219 -20.74 -9.81 9.79
CA THR A 219 -19.43 -10.19 10.30
C THR A 219 -19.57 -11.35 11.26
N SER A 220 -18.91 -12.45 10.93
CA SER A 220 -18.62 -13.52 11.87
C SER A 220 -17.30 -13.20 12.56
N TRP A 221 -17.24 -13.37 13.87
CA TRP A 221 -16.03 -13.20 14.64
C TRP A 221 -15.79 -14.46 15.46
N GLU A 222 -14.81 -15.24 15.02
CA GLU A 222 -14.40 -16.46 15.68
C GLU A 222 -13.15 -16.19 16.51
N VAL A 223 -13.20 -16.52 17.80
CA VAL A 223 -12.04 -16.46 18.70
C VAL A 223 -11.77 -17.86 19.21
N ASN A 224 -10.57 -18.36 18.89
CA ASN A 224 -10.10 -19.66 19.33
C ASN A 224 -8.97 -19.47 20.34
N GLN A 225 -9.20 -19.93 21.57
CA GLN A 225 -8.21 -19.86 22.64
C GLN A 225 -8.07 -21.19 23.37
N LYS A 226 -6.81 -21.61 23.56
CA LYS A 226 -6.49 -22.86 24.23
C LYS A 226 -5.20 -22.73 25.02
N ILE A 227 -5.25 -23.10 26.29
CA ILE A 227 -4.06 -23.22 27.13
C ILE A 227 -3.62 -24.67 27.18
N SER A 228 -2.42 -24.96 26.66
CA SER A 228 -1.84 -26.30 26.67
C SER A 228 -0.52 -26.32 27.45
N ILE A 229 -0.47 -27.09 28.54
CA ILE A 229 0.68 -27.24 29.44
C ILE A 229 0.90 -28.73 29.68
N ASP A 230 2.16 -29.20 29.62
CA ASP A 230 2.53 -30.62 29.75
C ASP A 230 1.78 -31.55 28.76
N SER A 231 1.60 -31.08 27.51
CA SER A 231 0.84 -31.78 26.45
C SER A 231 -0.63 -32.06 26.78
N LYS A 232 -1.19 -31.42 27.83
CA LYS A 232 -2.61 -31.47 28.18
C LYS A 232 -3.24 -30.10 27.99
N THR A 233 -4.48 -30.09 27.51
CA THR A 233 -5.31 -28.87 27.50
C THR A 233 -5.72 -28.60 28.94
N ARG A 234 -5.40 -27.42 29.48
CA ARG A 234 -5.70 -27.05 30.87
C ARG A 234 -6.88 -26.11 31.00
N ALA A 235 -7.06 -25.24 30.00
CA ALA A 235 -8.18 -24.33 29.92
C ALA A 235 -8.55 -24.07 28.45
N ARG A 236 -9.82 -23.79 28.21
CA ARG A 236 -10.38 -23.37 26.93
C ARG A 236 -11.40 -22.27 27.16
N ALA A 237 -11.35 -21.25 26.31
CA ALA A 237 -12.39 -20.24 26.19
C ALA A 237 -12.94 -20.27 24.77
N SER A 238 -14.26 -20.30 24.65
CA SER A 238 -14.99 -20.17 23.39
C SER A 238 -15.83 -18.91 23.46
N PHE A 239 -15.73 -18.06 22.45
CA PHE A 239 -16.40 -16.77 22.44
C PHE A 239 -17.52 -16.77 21.39
N ASP A 240 -18.70 -16.36 21.81
CA ASP A 240 -19.84 -16.06 20.95
C ASP A 240 -19.98 -14.53 20.88
N MET A 241 -19.47 -13.96 19.79
CA MET A 241 -19.42 -12.53 19.56
C MET A 241 -20.75 -12.03 18.97
N ASN A 242 -21.05 -10.74 19.13
CA ASN A 242 -22.19 -10.15 18.43
C ASN A 242 -21.95 -10.11 16.90
N ASP A 243 -22.68 -10.96 16.18
CA ASP A 243 -22.65 -11.14 14.72
C ASP A 243 -23.78 -10.38 14.00
N SER A 244 -24.45 -9.45 14.68
CA SER A 244 -25.55 -8.67 14.11
C SER A 244 -25.10 -7.86 12.90
N LEU A 245 -26.06 -7.56 12.02
CA LEU A 245 -25.81 -6.78 10.80
C LEU A 245 -25.22 -5.41 11.16
N LEU A 246 -24.05 -5.10 10.59
CA LEU A 246 -23.35 -3.84 10.76
C LEU A 246 -23.80 -2.85 9.69
N HIS A 247 -24.17 -1.65 10.12
CA HIS A 247 -24.43 -0.50 9.27
C HIS A 247 -23.16 0.34 9.19
N ASN A 248 -22.67 0.58 7.97
CA ASN A 248 -21.45 1.36 7.70
C ASN A 248 -21.83 2.71 7.07
N TYR A 249 -21.44 3.81 7.71
CA TYR A 249 -21.56 5.16 7.19
C TYR A 249 -20.18 5.67 6.78
N TYR A 250 -20.10 6.16 5.54
CA TYR A 250 -18.84 6.56 4.92
C TYR A 250 -18.87 8.03 4.52
N ALA A 251 -17.82 8.77 4.85
CA ALA A 251 -17.60 10.11 4.33
C ALA A 251 -16.11 10.33 4.02
N GLN A 252 -15.83 10.87 2.84
CA GLN A 252 -14.51 11.28 2.42
C GLN A 252 -14.58 12.68 1.84
N GLY A 253 -13.58 13.50 2.18
CA GLY A 253 -13.38 14.80 1.56
C GLY A 253 -11.92 15.09 1.32
N ARG A 254 -11.62 15.66 0.15
CA ARG A 254 -10.30 16.19 -0.19
C ARG A 254 -10.37 17.69 -0.36
N VAL A 255 -9.38 18.39 0.19
CA VAL A 255 -9.15 19.81 -0.08
C VAL A 255 -7.66 20.00 -0.34
N GLY A 256 -7.32 20.39 -1.56
CA GLY A 256 -5.92 20.50 -1.96
C GLY A 256 -5.21 19.15 -1.78
N ASN A 257 -4.08 19.14 -1.09
CA ASN A 257 -3.25 17.95 -0.91
C ASN A 257 -3.66 17.08 0.28
N THR A 258 -4.64 17.50 1.06
CA THR A 258 -5.08 16.76 2.24
C THR A 258 -6.42 16.11 1.96
N GLN A 259 -6.53 14.84 2.32
CA GLN A 259 -7.78 14.09 2.27
C GLN A 259 -8.06 13.53 3.65
N ALA A 260 -9.32 13.58 4.05
CA ALA A 260 -9.81 12.96 5.27
C ALA A 260 -10.93 11.98 4.91
N THR A 261 -10.92 10.82 5.55
CA THR A 261 -11.94 9.80 5.42
C THR A 261 -12.40 9.37 6.81
N VAL A 262 -13.70 9.17 6.98
CA VAL A 262 -14.31 8.66 8.21
C VAL A 262 -15.27 7.53 7.84
N HIS A 263 -15.11 6.41 8.54
CA HIS A 263 -16.02 5.28 8.54
C HIS A 263 -16.59 5.13 9.94
N TYR A 264 -17.91 5.00 10.04
CA TYR A 264 -18.60 4.72 11.28
C TYR A 264 -19.46 3.47 11.10
N LEU A 265 -19.15 2.42 11.85
CA LEU A 265 -19.86 1.15 11.83
C LEU A 265 -20.65 0.97 13.12
N THR A 266 -21.89 0.49 13.02
CA THR A 266 -22.72 0.23 14.19
C THR A 266 -23.65 -0.98 13.99
N SER A 267 -23.86 -1.77 15.02
CA SER A 267 -24.88 -2.83 15.06
C SER A 267 -25.69 -2.78 16.36
N GLU A 268 -26.87 -3.39 16.33
CA GLU A 268 -27.70 -3.58 17.52
C GLU A 268 -27.12 -4.67 18.45
N ALA A 269 -27.49 -4.59 19.73
CA ALA A 269 -27.21 -5.63 20.72
C ALA A 269 -28.01 -6.91 20.41
N LYS A 270 -27.45 -8.08 20.71
CA LYS A 270 -28.10 -9.38 20.48
C LYS A 270 -28.42 -10.06 21.81
N ASN A 271 -29.63 -10.61 21.93
CA ASN A 271 -29.97 -11.48 23.05
C ASN A 271 -29.44 -12.89 22.75
N SER A 272 -28.68 -13.47 23.69
CA SER A 272 -28.31 -14.88 23.63
C SER A 272 -29.44 -15.76 24.18
N ASP A 273 -29.39 -17.06 23.88
CA ASP A 273 -30.32 -18.08 24.41
C ASP A 273 -30.26 -18.23 25.95
N SER A 274 -29.30 -17.55 26.61
CA SER A 274 -28.99 -17.65 28.05
C SER A 274 -29.49 -16.47 28.89
N ASP A 275 -30.41 -15.64 28.37
CA ASP A 275 -30.85 -14.34 28.94
C ASP A 275 -29.73 -13.27 29.08
N LEU A 276 -28.49 -13.59 28.69
CA LEU A 276 -27.39 -12.63 28.61
C LEU A 276 -27.49 -11.80 27.32
N VAL A 277 -27.37 -10.48 27.45
CA VAL A 277 -27.38 -9.52 26.33
C VAL A 277 -25.94 -9.20 25.94
N SER A 278 -25.57 -9.45 24.68
CA SER A 278 -24.28 -9.01 24.14
C SER A 278 -24.36 -7.56 23.67
N LYS A 279 -23.33 -6.77 23.99
CA LYS A 279 -23.22 -5.38 23.55
C LYS A 279 -23.19 -5.30 22.01
N GLY A 280 -23.81 -4.26 21.45
CA GLY A 280 -23.67 -3.91 20.04
C GLY A 280 -22.21 -3.64 19.67
N THR A 281 -21.89 -3.73 18.38
CA THR A 281 -20.58 -3.32 17.87
C THR A 281 -20.66 -1.87 17.43
N GLU A 282 -19.70 -1.06 17.87
CA GLU A 282 -19.49 0.31 17.40
C GLU A 282 -18.03 0.45 16.98
N ALA A 283 -17.78 0.95 15.77
CA ALA A 283 -16.42 1.22 15.30
C ALA A 283 -16.33 2.55 14.57
N LEU A 284 -15.26 3.29 14.82
CA LEU A 284 -14.88 4.52 14.16
C LEU A 284 -13.48 4.33 13.57
N ASN A 285 -13.37 4.43 12.25
CA ASN A 285 -12.08 4.51 11.57
C ASN A 285 -11.96 5.88 10.90
N ALA A 286 -10.90 6.62 11.22
CA ALA A 286 -10.62 7.93 10.68
C ALA A 286 -9.22 7.95 10.06
N VAL A 287 -9.13 8.41 8.81
CA VAL A 287 -7.91 8.45 8.01
C VAL A 287 -7.63 9.88 7.58
N VAL A 288 -6.38 10.31 7.66
CA VAL A 288 -5.91 11.57 7.08
C VAL A 288 -4.68 11.31 6.21
N ASP A 289 -4.82 11.67 4.94
CA ASP A 289 -3.81 11.54 3.90
C ASP A 289 -3.17 12.88 3.57
N PHE A 290 -1.84 12.93 3.62
CA PHE A 290 -1.04 14.10 3.28
C PHE A 290 -0.23 13.82 2.00
N ASN A 291 -0.68 14.37 0.88
CA ASN A 291 -0.05 14.16 -0.42
C ASN A 291 1.11 15.13 -0.66
N GLY A 292 2.21 14.63 -1.22
CA GLY A 292 3.34 15.45 -1.67
C GLY A 292 4.25 15.98 -0.55
N MET A 293 4.29 15.30 0.61
CA MET A 293 5.29 15.58 1.66
C MET A 293 6.67 15.00 1.35
N PHE A 294 6.74 13.99 0.48
CA PHE A 294 7.98 13.43 -0.03
C PHE A 294 8.03 13.58 -1.55
N GLY A 295 9.24 13.53 -2.14
CA GLY A 295 9.39 13.58 -3.60
C GLY A 295 8.77 12.34 -4.28
N GLY A 296 7.97 12.56 -5.32
CA GLY A 296 7.23 11.52 -6.04
C GLY A 296 5.74 11.45 -5.65
N ALA A 297 4.99 10.50 -6.21
CA ALA A 297 3.58 10.26 -5.86
C ALA A 297 3.44 9.37 -4.62
N THR A 298 3.97 9.84 -3.50
CA THR A 298 3.83 9.17 -2.20
C THR A 298 2.95 9.98 -1.26
N THR A 299 2.23 9.26 -0.40
CA THR A 299 1.28 9.84 0.56
C THR A 299 1.59 9.33 1.95
N LEU A 300 1.71 10.24 2.91
CA LEU A 300 1.72 9.85 4.33
C LEU A 300 0.27 9.73 4.80
N ARG A 301 -0.09 8.56 5.31
CA ARG A 301 -1.41 8.28 5.87
C ARG A 301 -1.31 8.12 7.38
N LEU A 302 -2.15 8.84 8.10
CA LEU A 302 -2.41 8.60 9.52
C LEU A 302 -3.79 7.96 9.65
N GLU A 303 -3.88 6.85 10.36
CA GLU A 303 -5.13 6.13 10.60
C GLU A 303 -5.36 5.94 12.10
N LEU A 304 -6.60 6.16 12.52
CA LEU A 304 -7.09 6.00 13.87
C LEU A 304 -8.28 5.05 13.83
N GLU A 305 -8.21 3.94 14.55
CA GLU A 305 -9.33 3.01 14.71
C GLU A 305 -9.74 2.95 16.18
N LYS A 306 -11.03 2.98 16.41
CA LYS A 306 -11.63 2.65 17.70
C LYS A 306 -12.77 1.70 17.46
N MET A 307 -12.82 0.61 18.21
CA MET A 307 -13.91 -0.37 18.15
C MET A 307 -14.26 -0.81 19.56
N ALA A 308 -15.55 -0.90 19.85
CA ALA A 308 -16.10 -1.54 21.03
C ALA A 308 -17.12 -2.59 20.59
N SER A 309 -17.08 -3.76 21.21
CA SER A 309 -18.02 -4.85 20.97
C SER A 309 -18.20 -5.66 22.24
N GLY A 310 -19.05 -6.67 22.20
CA GLY A 310 -19.25 -7.60 23.30
C GLY A 310 -19.77 -8.95 22.85
N GLY A 311 -19.80 -9.89 23.78
CA GLY A 311 -20.21 -11.26 23.51
C GLY A 311 -20.43 -12.05 24.79
N VAL A 312 -20.63 -13.34 24.62
CA VAL A 312 -20.69 -14.32 25.72
C VAL A 312 -19.50 -15.25 25.59
N VAL A 313 -18.76 -15.44 26.67
CA VAL A 313 -17.66 -16.40 26.74
C VAL A 313 -18.11 -17.63 27.50
N THR A 314 -17.76 -18.80 26.98
CA THR A 314 -17.83 -20.08 27.70
C THR A 314 -16.42 -20.51 28.08
N TYR A 315 -16.11 -20.46 29.37
CA TYR A 315 -14.82 -20.86 29.93
C TYR A 315 -14.92 -22.22 30.62
N SER A 316 -13.91 -23.05 30.43
CA SER A 316 -13.77 -24.33 31.14
C SER A 316 -12.30 -24.58 31.44
N ASP A 317 -12.02 -25.12 32.62
CA ASP A 317 -10.68 -25.58 33.01
C ASP A 317 -10.71 -26.99 33.62
N ASP A 318 -9.52 -27.56 33.81
CA ASP A 318 -9.34 -28.90 34.37
C ASP A 318 -9.87 -29.05 35.81
N MET A 319 -10.14 -27.94 36.52
CA MET A 319 -10.64 -27.96 37.89
C MET A 319 -12.16 -27.76 37.97
N THR A 320 -12.78 -27.19 36.95
CA THR A 320 -14.22 -26.91 36.85
C THR A 320 -14.88 -27.81 35.81
N GLU A 321 -15.54 -28.88 36.27
CA GLU A 321 -16.25 -29.81 35.38
C GLU A 321 -17.43 -29.16 34.63
N ILE A 322 -17.92 -28.01 35.10
CA ILE A 322 -19.05 -27.28 34.52
C ILE A 322 -18.53 -25.98 33.88
N PRO A 323 -18.71 -25.78 32.57
CA PRO A 323 -18.34 -24.53 31.91
C PRO A 323 -19.09 -23.33 32.49
N VAL A 324 -18.38 -22.23 32.71
CA VAL A 324 -18.95 -20.96 33.17
C VAL A 324 -19.24 -20.09 31.96
N GLN A 325 -20.44 -19.51 31.90
CA GLN A 325 -20.83 -18.55 30.87
C GLN A 325 -20.92 -17.14 31.44
N GLU A 326 -20.26 -16.18 30.79
CA GLU A 326 -20.24 -14.79 31.23
C GLU A 326 -20.33 -13.84 30.04
N ALA A 327 -21.00 -12.71 30.22
CA ALA A 327 -20.94 -11.63 29.24
C ALA A 327 -19.63 -10.86 29.39
N PHE A 328 -19.06 -10.41 28.27
CA PHE A 328 -17.85 -9.59 28.26
C PHE A 328 -17.96 -8.44 27.26
N GLU A 329 -17.11 -7.43 27.47
CA GLU A 329 -16.89 -6.34 26.54
C GLU A 329 -15.44 -6.37 26.07
N THR A 330 -15.22 -5.90 24.85
CA THR A 330 -13.90 -5.82 24.24
C THR A 330 -13.76 -4.48 23.55
N GLU A 331 -12.58 -3.88 23.70
CA GLU A 331 -12.26 -2.58 23.12
C GLU A 331 -10.93 -2.68 22.37
N TYR A 332 -10.90 -2.10 21.18
CA TYR A 332 -9.73 -2.05 20.32
C TYR A 332 -9.47 -0.60 19.93
N ASN A 333 -8.28 -0.10 20.26
CA ASN A 333 -7.84 1.24 19.87
C ASN A 333 -6.54 1.10 19.08
N SER A 334 -6.46 1.69 17.90
CA SER A 334 -5.25 1.69 17.09
C SER A 334 -4.88 3.06 16.54
N LEU A 335 -3.57 3.20 16.31
CA LEU A 335 -2.94 4.27 15.58
C LEU A 335 -1.99 3.66 14.56
N ALA A 336 -2.16 3.99 13.29
CA ALA A 336 -1.29 3.52 12.24
C ALA A 336 -0.72 4.69 11.41
N LEU A 337 0.48 4.49 10.93
CA LEU A 337 1.18 5.40 10.04
C LEU A 337 1.64 4.62 8.81
N TYR A 338 1.14 4.97 7.63
CA TYR A 338 1.51 4.32 6.38
C TYR A 338 2.18 5.29 5.42
N LEU A 339 3.14 4.79 4.66
CA LEU A 339 3.66 5.42 3.47
C LEU A 339 3.07 4.71 2.26
N MET A 340 2.08 5.36 1.65
CA MET A 340 1.43 4.88 0.42
C MET A 340 2.32 5.20 -0.77
N LEU A 341 2.57 4.20 -1.61
CA LEU A 341 3.33 4.30 -2.84
C LEU A 341 2.39 4.36 -4.06
N GLU A 342 2.97 4.57 -5.22
CA GLU A 342 2.27 4.46 -6.49
C GLU A 342 1.63 3.06 -6.63
N GLN A 343 0.52 3.00 -7.36
CA GLN A 343 -0.21 1.76 -7.65
C GLN A 343 -0.80 1.01 -6.44
N GLY A 344 -0.86 1.62 -5.25
CA GLY A 344 -1.60 1.08 -4.11
C GLY A 344 -0.80 0.20 -3.15
N LEU A 345 0.49 -0.03 -3.39
CA LEU A 345 1.39 -0.66 -2.43
C LEU A 345 1.65 0.30 -1.25
N TYR A 346 1.72 -0.21 -0.03
CA TYR A 346 2.09 0.58 1.13
C TYR A 346 2.86 -0.22 2.18
N PHE A 347 3.56 0.49 3.04
CA PHE A 347 4.21 -0.04 4.24
C PHE A 347 3.92 0.88 5.42
N GLY A 348 3.85 0.32 6.62
CA GLY A 348 3.50 1.12 7.78
C GLY A 348 3.90 0.54 9.13
N LEU A 349 3.65 1.36 10.13
CA LEU A 349 3.77 1.05 11.54
C LEU A 349 2.38 1.12 12.16
N HIS A 350 2.03 0.12 12.93
CA HIS A 350 0.74 0.03 13.59
C HIS A 350 0.94 -0.21 15.09
N SER A 351 0.31 0.60 15.92
CA SER A 351 0.29 0.48 17.37
C SER A 351 -1.15 0.34 17.82
N SER A 352 -1.46 -0.67 18.62
CA SER A 352 -2.80 -0.82 19.18
C SER A 352 -2.79 -1.30 20.62
N ASN A 353 -3.89 -1.03 21.32
CA ASN A 353 -4.23 -1.64 22.60
C ASN A 353 -5.57 -2.35 22.42
N TYR A 354 -5.61 -3.61 22.82
CA TYR A 354 -6.76 -4.49 22.64
C TYR A 354 -7.15 -5.14 23.96
N LEU A 355 -8.25 -4.69 24.56
CA LEU A 355 -8.88 -5.34 25.71
C LEU A 355 -9.53 -6.64 25.21
N ALA A 356 -8.89 -7.76 25.49
CA ALA A 356 -9.17 -9.05 24.91
C ALA A 356 -9.39 -10.09 26.03
N PRO A 357 -10.56 -10.09 26.69
CA PRO A 357 -10.89 -11.04 27.75
C PRO A 357 -10.48 -12.46 27.35
N SER A 358 -9.73 -13.14 28.22
CA SER A 358 -8.92 -14.29 27.83
C SER A 358 -8.70 -15.30 28.94
N ALA A 359 -8.71 -16.59 28.60
CA ALA A 359 -8.10 -17.63 29.42
C ALA A 359 -6.58 -17.46 29.46
N VAL A 360 -6.00 -17.45 30.67
CA VAL A 360 -4.56 -17.35 30.90
C VAL A 360 -4.07 -18.58 31.66
N GLY A 361 -2.93 -19.13 31.24
CA GLY A 361 -2.27 -20.25 31.91
C GLY A 361 -0.97 -19.84 32.58
N PHE A 362 -0.60 -20.53 33.65
CA PHE A 362 0.68 -20.34 34.31
C PHE A 362 1.43 -21.65 34.47
N GLU A 363 2.70 -21.63 34.10
CA GLU A 363 3.66 -22.68 34.38
C GLU A 363 4.62 -22.23 35.49
N THR A 364 4.98 -23.17 36.36
CA THR A 364 6.15 -23.03 37.21
C THR A 364 7.44 -23.16 36.38
N LYS A 365 8.60 -22.82 36.96
CA LYS A 365 9.90 -22.98 36.29
C LYS A 365 10.19 -24.42 35.82
N SER A 366 9.71 -25.44 36.54
CA SER A 366 9.85 -26.85 36.13
C SER A 366 9.06 -27.21 34.88
N GLY A 367 8.27 -26.27 34.33
CA GLY A 367 7.33 -26.52 33.24
C GLY A 367 6.01 -27.10 33.72
N SER A 368 5.91 -27.50 35.00
CA SER A 368 4.67 -28.03 35.55
C SER A 368 3.62 -26.95 35.71
N TYR A 369 2.38 -27.32 35.41
CA TYR A 369 1.18 -26.51 35.59
C TYR A 369 1.10 -25.89 37.00
N ALA A 370 0.92 -24.57 37.05
CA ALA A 370 0.68 -23.82 38.29
C ALA A 370 -0.80 -23.46 38.49
N GLY A 371 -1.53 -23.23 37.40
CA GLY A 371 -2.92 -22.83 37.42
C GLY A 371 -3.38 -22.17 36.12
N SER A 372 -4.67 -21.93 36.01
CA SER A 372 -5.30 -21.14 34.93
C SER A 372 -6.48 -20.35 35.50
N ALA A 373 -6.80 -19.24 34.85
CA ALA A 373 -7.97 -18.42 35.18
C ALA A 373 -8.52 -17.77 33.92
N PHE A 374 -9.75 -17.27 33.98
CA PHE A 374 -10.30 -16.38 32.98
C PHE A 374 -10.10 -14.92 33.40
N ASP A 375 -9.35 -14.17 32.60
CA ASP A 375 -9.03 -12.78 32.88
C ASP A 375 -9.90 -11.85 32.02
N ARG A 376 -10.87 -11.19 32.66
CA ARG A 376 -11.78 -10.23 32.01
C ARG A 376 -11.07 -8.93 31.62
N ASP A 377 -10.02 -8.56 32.34
CA ASP A 377 -9.27 -7.32 32.13
C ASP A 377 -7.97 -7.56 31.35
N PHE A 378 -7.84 -8.72 30.71
CA PHE A 378 -6.67 -9.04 29.91
C PHE A 378 -6.57 -8.11 28.71
N ASP A 379 -5.43 -7.45 28.56
CA ASP A 379 -5.18 -6.56 27.44
C ASP A 379 -3.87 -6.89 26.71
N ILE A 380 -3.84 -6.52 25.43
CA ILE A 380 -2.70 -6.73 24.53
C ILE A 380 -2.29 -5.38 23.96
N ASP A 381 -1.10 -4.92 24.33
CA ASP A 381 -0.42 -3.85 23.59
C ASP A 381 0.30 -4.47 22.38
N ARG A 382 0.01 -4.01 21.18
CA ARG A 382 0.55 -4.57 19.93
C ARG A 382 1.29 -3.52 19.13
N TYR A 383 2.44 -3.91 18.59
CA TYR A 383 3.25 -3.10 17.67
C TYR A 383 3.60 -3.94 16.44
N LEU A 384 3.23 -3.47 15.26
CA LEU A 384 3.40 -4.19 14.00
C LEU A 384 4.14 -3.35 12.96
N LEU A 385 4.93 -4.04 12.15
CA LEU A 385 5.34 -3.60 10.82
C LEU A 385 4.41 -4.25 9.81
N VAL A 386 3.84 -3.46 8.89
CA VAL A 386 2.89 -3.96 7.91
C VAL A 386 3.31 -3.64 6.48
N VAL A 387 2.89 -4.50 5.56
CA VAL A 387 2.94 -4.27 4.11
C VAL A 387 1.60 -4.70 3.51
N GLY A 388 1.07 -3.90 2.61
CA GLY A 388 -0.22 -4.20 1.99
C GLY A 388 -0.40 -3.55 0.63
N TYR A 389 -1.52 -3.88 0.01
CA TYR A 389 -1.93 -3.46 -1.32
C TYR A 389 -3.41 -3.08 -1.32
N ASP A 390 -3.72 -1.89 -1.83
CA ASP A 390 -5.07 -1.33 -1.92
C ASP A 390 -5.43 -0.99 -3.37
N GLU A 391 -6.12 -1.91 -4.03
CA GLU A 391 -6.62 -1.77 -5.40
C GLU A 391 -7.82 -0.79 -5.49
N ALA A 392 -8.59 -0.62 -4.41
CA ALA A 392 -9.70 0.34 -4.41
C ALA A 392 -9.19 1.78 -4.44
N SER A 393 -8.10 2.07 -3.71
CA SER A 393 -7.37 3.34 -3.82
C SER A 393 -6.77 3.54 -5.21
N TYR A 394 -6.32 2.47 -5.89
CA TYR A 394 -5.91 2.55 -7.29
C TYR A 394 -7.10 2.93 -8.20
N GLY A 395 -8.20 2.16 -8.17
CA GLY A 395 -9.35 2.37 -9.05
C GLY A 395 -9.98 3.75 -8.91
N SER A 396 -10.12 4.25 -7.68
CA SER A 396 -10.68 5.58 -7.42
C SER A 396 -9.81 6.74 -7.92
N ARG A 397 -8.49 6.53 -8.01
CA ARG A 397 -7.53 7.52 -8.51
C ARG A 397 -7.48 7.54 -10.04
N TYR A 398 -7.45 6.38 -10.68
CA TYR A 398 -7.12 6.29 -12.11
C TYR A 398 -8.34 6.13 -13.02
N GLU A 399 -9.44 5.55 -12.54
CA GLU A 399 -10.50 5.05 -13.41
C GLU A 399 -11.80 5.86 -13.21
N THR A 400 -12.34 6.41 -14.29
CA THR A 400 -13.66 7.08 -14.23
C THR A 400 -14.79 6.06 -14.19
N SER A 401 -14.62 4.96 -14.91
CA SER A 401 -15.50 3.79 -14.84
C SER A 401 -14.67 2.59 -14.42
N TYR A 402 -15.09 1.91 -13.36
CA TYR A 402 -14.41 0.72 -12.84
C TYR A 402 -15.42 -0.40 -12.73
N ASN A 403 -15.22 -1.49 -13.45
CA ASN A 403 -16.17 -2.59 -13.48
C ASN A 403 -15.43 -3.93 -13.49
N ARG A 404 -14.82 -4.28 -12.35
CA ARG A 404 -14.00 -5.49 -12.24
C ARG A 404 -13.88 -6.02 -10.82
N PHE A 405 -13.44 -7.26 -10.74
CA PHE A 405 -12.97 -7.86 -9.49
C PHE A 405 -11.72 -7.18 -9.00
N TYR A 406 -11.57 -7.10 -7.68
CA TYR A 406 -10.39 -6.55 -7.03
C TYR A 406 -9.96 -7.41 -5.85
N ILE A 407 -8.69 -7.27 -5.49
CA ILE A 407 -8.08 -7.89 -4.32
C ILE A 407 -7.30 -6.85 -3.51
N ASN A 408 -7.65 -6.70 -2.25
CA ASN A 408 -6.88 -5.92 -1.29
C ASN A 408 -6.32 -6.86 -0.23
N GLY A 409 -5.12 -6.58 0.27
CA GLY A 409 -4.55 -7.41 1.31
C GLY A 409 -3.47 -6.69 2.10
N GLU A 410 -3.30 -7.11 3.34
CA GLU A 410 -2.27 -6.64 4.25
C GLU A 410 -1.72 -7.82 5.03
N VAL A 411 -0.42 -7.82 5.29
CA VAL A 411 0.21 -8.71 6.25
C VAL A 411 1.10 -7.90 7.18
N GLY A 412 1.09 -8.26 8.46
CA GLY A 412 1.87 -7.59 9.48
C GLY A 412 2.52 -8.56 10.44
N VAL A 413 3.74 -8.23 10.87
CA VAL A 413 4.45 -8.98 11.90
C VAL A 413 4.97 -8.03 12.97
N GLY A 414 5.01 -8.50 14.21
CA GLY A 414 5.53 -7.68 15.30
C GLY A 414 5.42 -8.33 16.66
N LEU A 415 5.15 -7.52 17.67
CA LEU A 415 5.22 -7.91 19.08
C LEU A 415 3.91 -7.57 19.80
N ASN A 416 3.42 -8.54 20.56
CA ASN A 416 2.37 -8.37 21.56
C ASN A 416 3.01 -8.33 22.94
N LYS A 417 2.62 -7.34 23.75
CA LYS A 417 2.86 -7.32 25.19
C LYS A 417 1.55 -7.68 25.88
N LEU A 418 1.57 -8.79 26.60
CA LEU A 418 0.43 -9.40 27.27
C LEU A 418 0.34 -8.87 28.70
N ASN A 419 -0.76 -8.22 29.03
CA ASN A 419 -1.03 -7.66 30.34
C ASN A 419 -2.11 -8.50 31.02
N VAL A 420 -1.68 -9.24 32.05
CA VAL A 420 -2.56 -10.07 32.89
C VAL A 420 -2.94 -9.30 34.14
N SER A 421 -4.22 -9.33 34.51
CA SER A 421 -4.72 -8.71 35.73
C SER A 421 -4.21 -9.42 36.98
N ARG A 422 -4.11 -8.67 38.07
CA ARG A 422 -3.70 -9.21 39.37
C ARG A 422 -4.70 -10.25 39.89
N GLY A 423 -5.99 -10.02 39.68
CA GLY A 423 -7.05 -10.93 40.10
C GLY A 423 -6.95 -12.31 39.43
N ALA A 424 -6.76 -12.34 38.11
CA ALA A 424 -6.60 -13.60 37.38
C ALA A 424 -5.32 -14.36 37.77
N PHE A 425 -4.24 -13.64 38.08
CA PHE A 425 -3.02 -14.27 38.61
C PHE A 425 -3.27 -14.91 39.99
N GLU A 426 -3.87 -14.16 40.90
CA GLU A 426 -4.22 -14.62 42.26
C GLU A 426 -5.13 -15.84 42.24
N GLU A 427 -6.16 -15.83 41.39
CA GLU A 427 -7.08 -16.95 41.19
C GLU A 427 -6.35 -18.20 40.67
N ALA A 428 -5.47 -18.03 39.68
CA ALA A 428 -4.77 -19.17 39.09
C ALA A 428 -3.74 -19.78 40.04
N VAL A 429 -2.89 -18.97 40.69
CA VAL A 429 -1.73 -19.48 41.46
C VAL A 429 -1.92 -19.49 42.97
N GLY A 430 -3.02 -18.92 43.49
CA GLY A 430 -3.34 -18.84 44.91
C GLY A 430 -2.40 -17.95 45.72
N ARG A 431 -1.77 -16.94 45.08
CA ARG A 431 -0.81 -16.01 45.71
C ARG A 431 -0.95 -14.60 45.17
N GLU A 432 -0.80 -13.62 46.06
CA GLU A 432 -0.89 -12.19 45.73
C GLU A 432 0.32 -11.62 44.99
N GLU A 433 1.49 -12.26 45.07
CA GLU A 433 2.73 -11.75 44.49
C GLU A 433 3.51 -12.84 43.73
N GLY A 434 4.08 -12.45 42.59
CA GLY A 434 4.97 -13.29 41.80
C GLY A 434 5.44 -12.62 40.51
N LYS A 435 6.69 -12.90 40.10
CA LYS A 435 7.24 -12.38 38.83
C LYS A 435 6.68 -13.20 37.66
N ILE A 436 5.82 -12.59 36.85
CA ILE A 436 5.30 -13.18 35.60
C ILE A 436 6.30 -12.93 34.46
N GLN A 437 6.83 -14.02 33.89
CA GLN A 437 7.67 -14.04 32.70
C GLN A 437 6.84 -14.39 31.46
N GLY A 438 7.39 -14.17 30.26
CA GLY A 438 6.70 -14.50 29.01
C GLY A 438 5.69 -13.45 28.56
N LYS A 439 5.65 -12.25 29.14
CA LYS A 439 4.70 -11.19 28.76
C LYS A 439 4.85 -10.66 27.33
N TYR A 440 5.81 -11.16 26.55
CA TYR A 440 5.99 -10.77 25.16
C TYR A 440 5.77 -11.98 24.25
N ALA A 441 5.01 -11.78 23.19
CA ALA A 441 4.68 -12.76 22.18
C ALA A 441 4.90 -12.18 20.77
N LEU A 442 5.11 -13.04 19.79
CA LEU A 442 5.11 -12.66 18.38
C LEU A 442 3.66 -12.42 17.94
N ALA A 443 3.44 -11.33 17.22
CA ALA A 443 2.17 -10.99 16.61
C ALA A 443 2.25 -11.22 15.10
N LEU A 444 1.23 -11.87 14.55
CA LEU A 444 1.00 -11.95 13.11
C LEU A 444 -0.42 -11.43 12.84
N THR A 445 -0.57 -10.58 11.84
CA THR A 445 -1.88 -10.15 11.35
C THR A 445 -1.94 -10.32 9.84
N SER A 446 -3.13 -10.61 9.33
CA SER A 446 -3.38 -10.59 7.90
C SER A 446 -4.80 -10.13 7.61
N THR A 447 -4.97 -9.28 6.62
CA THR A 447 -6.27 -8.87 6.08
C THR A 447 -6.32 -9.25 4.61
N LEU A 448 -7.47 -9.74 4.16
CA LEU A 448 -7.75 -10.05 2.76
C LEU A 448 -9.18 -9.59 2.44
N GLU A 449 -9.32 -8.87 1.35
CA GLU A 449 -10.61 -8.49 0.79
C GLU A 449 -10.68 -8.88 -0.68
N LEU A 450 -11.72 -9.62 -1.03
CA LEU A 450 -12.03 -10.01 -2.40
C LEU A 450 -13.40 -9.45 -2.74
N GLY A 451 -13.48 -8.66 -3.80
CA GLY A 451 -14.73 -8.00 -4.14
C GLY A 451 -14.88 -7.69 -5.61
N TYR A 452 -16.01 -7.09 -5.91
CA TYR A 452 -16.36 -6.53 -7.21
C TYR A 452 -16.77 -5.08 -7.02
N THR A 453 -16.20 -4.19 -7.82
CA THR A 453 -16.54 -2.77 -7.80
C THR A 453 -17.15 -2.39 -9.14
N LEU A 454 -18.34 -1.77 -9.08
CA LEU A 454 -18.99 -1.05 -10.16
C LEU A 454 -18.98 0.44 -9.85
N GLN A 455 -18.15 1.22 -10.52
CA GLN A 455 -18.02 2.66 -10.39
C GLN A 455 -18.26 3.31 -11.73
N HIS A 456 -18.91 4.47 -11.71
CA HIS A 456 -19.03 5.34 -12.87
C HIS A 456 -19.03 6.80 -12.45
N ARG A 457 -18.24 7.62 -13.16
CA ARG A 457 -18.16 9.08 -13.01
C ARG A 457 -18.52 9.75 -14.33
N SER A 458 -19.47 10.68 -14.29
CA SER A 458 -19.91 11.40 -15.47
C SER A 458 -18.94 12.53 -15.82
N THR A 459 -18.47 12.55 -17.07
CA THR A 459 -17.72 13.68 -17.62
C THR A 459 -18.62 14.91 -17.78
N THR A 460 -19.87 14.77 -18.25
CA THR A 460 -20.78 15.90 -18.45
C THR A 460 -21.21 16.58 -17.16
N LEU A 461 -21.28 15.84 -16.06
CA LEU A 461 -21.60 16.36 -14.72
C LEU A 461 -20.35 16.62 -13.86
N ARG A 462 -19.20 16.84 -14.51
CA ARG A 462 -17.92 17.24 -13.87
C ARG A 462 -17.44 16.33 -12.74
N GLY A 463 -17.69 15.02 -12.85
CA GLY A 463 -17.22 14.02 -11.90
C GLY A 463 -18.28 13.42 -11.00
N LEU A 464 -19.52 13.96 -11.02
CA LEU A 464 -20.63 13.34 -10.29
C LEU A 464 -20.79 11.88 -10.71
N GLY A 465 -20.88 10.99 -9.73
CA GLY A 465 -20.86 9.57 -9.98
C GLY A 465 -21.33 8.73 -8.81
N TYR A 466 -21.17 7.42 -8.97
CA TYR A 466 -21.47 6.44 -7.93
C TYR A 466 -20.46 5.29 -7.95
N SER A 467 -20.36 4.58 -6.84
CA SER A 467 -19.64 3.32 -6.71
C SER A 467 -20.47 2.34 -5.88
N LEU A 468 -20.68 1.14 -6.41
CA LEU A 468 -21.25 0.00 -5.72
C LEU A 468 -20.16 -1.04 -5.56
N GLN A 469 -19.89 -1.45 -4.33
CA GLN A 469 -18.89 -2.44 -3.98
C GLN A 469 -19.57 -3.58 -3.25
N ALA A 470 -19.28 -4.81 -3.62
CA ALA A 470 -19.74 -5.99 -2.91
C ALA A 470 -18.60 -7.00 -2.85
N GLY A 471 -18.44 -7.65 -1.72
CA GLY A 471 -17.30 -8.56 -1.54
C GLY A 471 -17.35 -9.32 -0.24
N TYR A 472 -16.21 -9.92 0.06
CA TYR A 472 -15.95 -10.68 1.26
C TYR A 472 -14.63 -10.21 1.87
N ARG A 473 -14.66 -9.89 3.15
CA ARG A 473 -13.46 -9.48 3.90
C ARG A 473 -13.15 -10.53 4.95
N ALA A 474 -11.87 -10.78 5.18
CA ALA A 474 -11.36 -11.58 6.28
C ALA A 474 -10.16 -10.88 6.90
N ARG A 475 -10.09 -10.85 8.24
CA ARG A 475 -8.97 -10.36 9.03
C ARG A 475 -8.66 -11.41 10.08
N GLY A 476 -7.40 -11.82 10.14
CA GLY A 476 -6.90 -12.79 11.11
C GLY A 476 -5.80 -12.18 11.95
N ASP A 477 -5.87 -12.38 13.27
CA ASP A 477 -4.85 -11.98 14.24
C ASP A 477 -4.40 -13.20 15.04
N TRP A 478 -3.08 -13.43 15.11
CA TRP A 478 -2.49 -14.56 15.82
C TRP A 478 -1.43 -14.07 16.82
N THR A 479 -1.45 -14.66 18.00
CA THR A 479 -0.46 -14.42 19.05
C THR A 479 0.32 -15.70 19.34
N PHE A 480 1.59 -15.72 18.99
CA PHE A 480 2.48 -16.86 19.23
C PHE A 480 3.46 -16.59 20.35
N GLN A 481 3.42 -17.40 21.39
CA GLN A 481 4.34 -17.26 22.50
C GLN A 481 5.42 -18.35 22.44
N SER A 482 6.69 -17.94 22.23
CA SER A 482 7.83 -18.85 22.35
C SER A 482 8.38 -18.80 23.78
N LYS A 483 8.61 -19.95 24.42
CA LYS A 483 9.22 -20.03 25.75
C LYS A 483 10.71 -19.63 25.68
N PRO A 484 11.13 -18.46 26.20
CA PRO A 484 12.55 -18.17 26.32
C PRO A 484 13.18 -19.05 27.40
N SER A 485 14.41 -19.50 27.16
CA SER A 485 15.23 -20.20 28.14
C SER A 485 15.76 -19.23 29.20
N SER A 486 14.92 -18.85 30.17
CA SER A 486 15.26 -17.92 31.25
C SER A 486 15.80 -18.65 32.49
N SER A 487 16.92 -18.14 33.05
CA SER A 487 17.68 -18.73 34.16
C SER A 487 17.24 -18.29 35.56
N ASP A 488 16.35 -17.31 35.70
CA ASP A 488 15.90 -16.78 36.99
C ASP A 488 15.15 -17.85 37.81
N LYS A 489 15.44 -17.96 39.11
CA LYS A 489 14.99 -19.08 39.96
C LYS A 489 13.58 -18.93 40.53
N ASP A 490 13.03 -17.73 40.56
CA ASP A 490 11.72 -17.43 41.15
C ASP A 490 10.80 -16.75 40.12
N GLY A 491 9.64 -17.35 39.83
CA GLY A 491 8.63 -16.77 38.94
C GLY A 491 7.72 -17.78 38.24
N TYR A 492 6.67 -17.27 37.62
CA TYR A 492 5.70 -18.02 36.81
C TYR A 492 5.84 -17.62 35.35
N TYR A 493 5.66 -18.57 34.43
CA TYR A 493 5.66 -18.32 33.00
C TYR A 493 4.22 -18.27 32.49
N LEU A 494 3.82 -17.15 31.89
CA LEU A 494 2.52 -17.02 31.24
C LEU A 494 2.48 -17.95 30.03
N VAL A 495 1.42 -18.72 29.87
CA VAL A 495 1.13 -19.52 28.68
C VAL A 495 -0.13 -18.96 28.04
N TYR A 496 0.00 -18.54 26.78
CA TYR A 496 -1.03 -17.86 26.02
C TYR A 496 -0.95 -18.20 24.54
N ASP A 497 -2.08 -18.61 23.96
CA ASP A 497 -2.26 -18.83 22.53
C ASP A 497 -3.69 -18.44 22.17
N ARG A 498 -3.82 -17.52 21.23
CA ARG A 498 -5.10 -16.95 20.78
C ARG A 498 -5.03 -16.62 19.29
N ALA A 499 -6.08 -17.01 18.59
CA ALA A 499 -6.32 -16.68 17.20
C ALA A 499 -7.72 -16.09 17.03
N ASP A 500 -7.79 -14.92 16.43
CA ASP A 500 -9.03 -14.19 16.16
C ASP A 500 -9.21 -14.11 14.64
N LEU A 501 -10.40 -14.45 14.15
CA LEU A 501 -10.76 -14.38 12.74
C LEU A 501 -12.08 -13.62 12.61
N TRP A 502 -12.01 -12.42 12.04
CA TRP A 502 -13.18 -11.67 11.60
C TRP A 502 -13.38 -11.89 10.13
N HIS A 503 -14.59 -12.24 9.70
CA HIS A 503 -14.85 -12.39 8.27
C HIS A 503 -16.32 -12.27 7.93
N GLY A 504 -16.59 -11.88 6.68
CA GLY A 504 -17.95 -11.93 6.17
C GLY A 504 -18.19 -11.06 4.94
N PRO A 505 -19.40 -11.16 4.37
CA PRO A 505 -19.78 -10.41 3.19
C PRO A 505 -20.13 -8.96 3.54
N PHE A 506 -19.92 -8.07 2.58
CA PHE A 506 -20.36 -6.69 2.66
C PHE A 506 -20.89 -6.19 1.32
N ILE A 507 -21.71 -5.15 1.39
CA ILE A 507 -22.12 -4.33 0.26
C ILE A 507 -22.08 -2.86 0.67
N GLN A 508 -21.53 -2.01 -0.18
CA GLN A 508 -21.39 -0.58 0.07
C GLN A 508 -21.75 0.20 -1.18
N PHE A 509 -22.58 1.22 -1.01
CA PHE A 509 -22.88 2.20 -2.03
C PHE A 509 -22.23 3.54 -1.66
N ASN A 510 -21.65 4.22 -2.63
CA ASN A 510 -21.05 5.53 -2.49
C ASN A 510 -21.56 6.46 -3.60
N ALA A 511 -21.88 7.69 -3.24
CA ALA A 511 -22.09 8.81 -4.16
C ALA A 511 -20.81 9.67 -4.20
N ILE A 512 -20.37 10.03 -5.41
CA ILE A 512 -19.11 10.74 -5.69
C ILE A 512 -19.44 12.11 -6.29
N PHE A 513 -18.76 13.19 -5.85
CA PHE A 513 -18.99 14.58 -6.26
C PHE A 513 -17.71 15.31 -6.67
#